data_AF-A0A7V3QZD8-F1
#
_entry.id   AF-A0A7V3QZD8-F1
#
_cell.length_a   1.000
_cell.length_b   1.000
_cell.length_c   1.000
_cell.angle_alpha   90.00
_cell.angle_beta   90.00
_cell.angle_gamma   90.00
#
_symmetry.space_group_name_H-M   'P 1'
#
loop_
_entity.id
_entity.type
_entity.pdbx_description
1 polymer ?
#
loop_
_entity_poly.entity_id
_entity_poly.type
_entity_poly.pdbx_seq_one_letter_code
_entity_poly.pdbx_strand_id
1 'polypeptide(L)'
;MLGAAGAGLRTWAAAYLRPEVMRDHRLHDERLTADGPFRRVRNPLYLGNILMAAGMGLSASRAGAVALVALMTLFGGRLIQREEAALEAAQGEDYAAYRAAVPRLLPALRARVPPSGNEPAWGPAFRAEVMIWFFALAMVALAVSLSARLFLILLAMGVVGSLLLRPKGAKLFRIS
;
A
#
# COMPACT_ATOMS: atom_id res chain seq x y z
N MET A 1 -10.65 -2.36 -13.49
CA MET A 1 -9.92 -3.60 -13.14
C MET A 1 -8.56 -3.34 -12.51
N LEU A 2 -7.69 -2.47 -13.06
CA LEU A 2 -6.38 -2.14 -12.46
C LEU A 2 -6.47 -1.59 -11.02
N GLY A 3 -7.45 -0.73 -10.72
CA GLY A 3 -7.64 -0.19 -9.37
C GLY A 3 -7.96 -1.25 -8.32
N ALA A 4 -8.79 -2.24 -8.66
CA ALA A 4 -9.10 -3.36 -7.77
C ALA A 4 -7.88 -4.27 -7.57
N ALA A 5 -7.09 -4.52 -8.61
CA ALA A 5 -5.83 -5.25 -8.50
C ALA A 5 -4.83 -4.52 -7.59
N GLY A 6 -4.74 -3.19 -7.72
CA GLY A 6 -3.93 -2.35 -6.83
C GLY A 6 -4.39 -2.43 -5.37
N ALA A 7 -5.70 -2.31 -5.11
CA ALA A 7 -6.27 -2.45 -3.77
C ALA A 7 -6.03 -3.85 -3.17
N GLY A 8 -6.15 -4.90 -3.98
CA GLY A 8 -5.84 -6.27 -3.59
C GLY A 8 -4.36 -6.45 -3.22
N LEU A 9 -3.44 -5.94 -4.04
CA LEU A 9 -2.01 -5.98 -3.75
C LEU A 9 -1.67 -5.22 -2.45
N ARG A 10 -2.30 -4.06 -2.23
CA ARG A 10 -2.13 -3.29 -1.00
C ARG A 10 -2.63 -4.05 0.22
N THR A 11 -3.81 -4.66 0.13
CA THR A 11 -4.38 -5.47 1.22
C THR A 11 -3.51 -6.68 1.52
N TRP A 12 -2.98 -7.34 0.49
CA TRP A 12 -2.04 -8.44 0.66
C TRP A 12 -0.75 -7.98 1.35
N ALA A 13 -0.21 -6.82 1.00
CA ALA A 13 0.95 -6.26 1.69
C ALA A 13 0.64 -5.87 3.13
N ALA A 14 -0.47 -5.19 3.37
CA ALA A 14 -0.94 -4.78 4.70
C ALA A 14 -1.27 -5.98 5.61
N ALA A 15 -1.54 -7.16 5.06
CA ALA A 15 -1.71 -8.37 5.86
C ALA A 15 -0.40 -8.83 6.51
N TYR A 16 0.75 -8.49 5.93
CA TYR A 16 2.07 -8.82 6.47
C TYR A 16 2.75 -7.63 7.18
N LEU A 17 2.39 -6.39 6.85
CA LEU A 17 2.74 -5.22 7.66
C LEU A 17 1.77 -5.10 8.84
N ARG A 18 2.23 -5.45 10.04
CA ARG A 18 1.41 -5.25 11.24
C ARG A 18 0.98 -3.77 11.38
N PRO A 19 -0.29 -3.47 11.71
CA PRO A 19 -0.81 -2.09 11.78
C PRO A 19 -0.04 -1.16 12.72
N GLU A 20 0.67 -1.71 13.70
CA GLU A 20 1.53 -0.94 14.61
C GLU A 20 2.71 -0.28 13.87
N VAL A 21 3.28 -0.96 12.86
CA VAL A 21 4.46 -0.48 12.10
C VAL A 21 4.09 0.58 11.06
N MET A 22 2.85 0.57 10.57
CA MET A 22 2.39 1.58 9.59
C MET A 22 2.19 2.97 10.21
N ARG A 23 2.00 3.05 11.54
CA ARG A 23 1.71 4.31 12.24
C ARG A 23 2.90 4.90 12.99
N ASP A 24 3.86 4.08 13.39
CA ASP A 24 5.06 4.55 14.08
C ASP A 24 6.29 4.30 13.21
N HIS A 25 6.86 5.36 12.65
CA HIS A 25 8.19 5.36 12.00
C HIS A 25 9.34 5.03 13.00
N ARG A 26 9.03 4.43 14.15
CA ARG A 26 9.95 4.23 15.29
C ARG A 26 10.14 2.78 15.71
N LEU A 27 9.38 1.83 15.17
CA LEU A 27 9.57 0.41 15.45
C LEU A 27 10.45 -0.20 14.35
N HIS A 28 11.74 0.17 14.39
CA HIS A 28 12.77 -0.28 13.45
C HIS A 28 13.57 -1.50 13.96
N ASP A 29 13.09 -2.17 15.01
CA ASP A 29 13.80 -3.27 15.69
C ASP A 29 13.23 -4.67 15.38
N GLU A 30 12.18 -4.75 14.55
CA GLU A 30 11.56 -6.03 14.18
C GLU A 30 12.16 -6.60 12.89
N ARG A 31 12.35 -7.92 12.91
CA ARG A 31 12.83 -8.76 11.78
C ARG A 31 12.27 -8.29 10.45
N LEU A 32 13.15 -8.23 9.44
CA LEU A 32 12.78 -7.98 8.06
C LEU A 32 11.56 -8.82 7.64
N THR A 33 10.47 -8.14 7.29
CA THR A 33 9.26 -8.80 6.80
C THR A 33 9.43 -9.19 5.34
N ALA A 34 9.86 -10.43 5.11
CA ALA A 34 10.05 -11.03 3.80
C ALA A 34 8.96 -12.07 3.51
N ASP A 35 7.70 -11.75 3.80
CA ASP A 35 6.54 -12.63 3.56
C ASP A 35 5.56 -12.06 2.53
N GLY A 36 4.68 -12.92 2.02
CA GLY A 36 3.64 -12.52 1.07
C GLY A 36 4.18 -11.81 -0.18
N PRO A 37 3.75 -10.57 -0.49
CA PRO A 37 4.20 -9.84 -1.68
C PRO A 37 5.64 -9.32 -1.55
N PHE A 38 6.15 -9.13 -0.32
CA PHE A 38 7.52 -8.66 -0.06
C PHE A 38 8.60 -9.59 -0.60
N ARG A 39 8.24 -10.85 -0.89
CA ARG A 39 9.13 -11.83 -1.52
C ARG A 39 9.33 -11.61 -3.02
N ARG A 40 8.47 -10.82 -3.65
CA ARG A 40 8.44 -10.57 -5.10
C ARG A 40 8.75 -9.12 -5.45
N VAL A 41 8.39 -8.19 -4.59
CA VAL A 41 8.63 -6.75 -4.76
C VAL A 41 8.83 -6.11 -3.40
N ARG A 42 9.78 -5.19 -3.26
CA ARG A 42 10.06 -4.52 -1.98
C ARG A 42 8.99 -3.53 -1.56
N ASN A 43 8.38 -2.86 -2.54
CA ASN A 43 7.44 -1.76 -2.30
C ASN A 43 6.04 -2.07 -2.90
N PRO A 44 5.37 -3.16 -2.48
CA PRO A 44 4.08 -3.58 -3.04
C PRO A 44 2.96 -2.56 -2.81
N LEU A 45 2.98 -1.81 -1.70
CA LEU A 45 1.99 -0.76 -1.43
C LEU A 45 2.06 0.37 -2.45
N TYR A 46 3.29 0.79 -2.81
CA TYR A 46 3.53 1.80 -3.83
C TYR A 46 3.18 1.31 -5.23
N LEU A 47 3.53 0.06 -5.54
CA LEU A 47 3.09 -0.57 -6.79
C LEU A 47 1.55 -0.59 -6.88
N GLY A 48 0.87 -0.92 -5.78
CA GLY A 48 -0.59 -0.87 -5.69
C GLY A 48 -1.14 0.54 -5.95
N ASN A 49 -0.51 1.58 -5.38
CA ASN A 49 -0.88 2.98 -5.65
C ASN A 49 -0.71 3.35 -7.13
N ILE A 50 0.39 2.91 -7.77
CA ILE A 50 0.64 3.14 -9.19
C ILE A 50 -0.44 2.44 -10.04
N LEU A 51 -0.82 1.20 -9.72
CA LEU A 51 -1.90 0.48 -10.41
C LEU A 51 -3.26 1.16 -10.24
N MET A 52 -3.54 1.70 -9.05
CA MET A 52 -4.75 2.48 -8.80
C MET A 52 -4.76 3.79 -9.59
N ALA A 53 -3.65 4.51 -9.61
CA ALA A 53 -3.50 5.74 -10.40
C ALA A 53 -3.62 5.47 -11.91
N ALA A 54 -3.06 4.36 -12.40
CA ALA A 54 -3.24 3.92 -13.78
C ALA A 54 -4.71 3.62 -14.07
N GLY A 55 -5.41 2.91 -13.18
CA GLY A 55 -6.84 2.63 -13.31
C GLY A 55 -7.70 3.89 -13.35
N MET A 56 -7.39 4.89 -12.50
CA MET A 56 -8.04 6.20 -12.51
C MET A 56 -7.73 6.98 -13.80
N GLY A 57 -6.47 6.97 -14.22
CA GLY A 57 -6.01 7.60 -15.44
C GLY A 57 -6.73 7.13 -16.70
N LEU A 58 -7.05 5.83 -16.78
CA LEU A 58 -7.84 5.26 -17.87
C LEU A 58 -9.28 5.79 -17.94
N SER A 59 -9.82 6.26 -16.81
CA SER A 59 -11.14 6.93 -16.78
C SER A 59 -11.03 8.42 -17.15
N ALA A 60 -9.80 8.94 -17.26
CA ALA A 60 -9.48 10.29 -17.71
C ALA A 60 -8.90 10.26 -19.14
N SER A 61 -8.30 11.36 -19.58
CA SER A 61 -7.59 11.41 -20.87
C SER A 61 -6.29 10.59 -20.84
N ARG A 62 -5.82 10.14 -22.02
CA ARG A 62 -4.56 9.39 -22.16
C ARG A 62 -3.37 10.16 -21.57
N ALA A 63 -3.33 11.48 -21.79
CA ALA A 63 -2.30 12.36 -21.22
C ALA A 63 -2.42 12.46 -19.69
N GLY A 64 -3.64 12.56 -19.15
CA GLY A 64 -3.90 12.54 -17.71
C GLY A 64 -3.44 11.22 -17.06
N ALA A 65 -3.65 10.09 -17.72
CA ALA A 65 -3.18 8.79 -17.24
C ALA A 65 -1.66 8.72 -17.13
N VAL A 66 -0.95 9.14 -18.17
CA VAL A 66 0.52 9.17 -18.18
C VAL A 66 1.04 10.13 -17.11
N ALA A 67 0.46 11.32 -17.00
CA ALA A 67 0.84 12.30 -15.99
C ALA A 67 0.64 11.76 -14.57
N LEU A 68 -0.52 11.17 -14.27
CA LEU A 68 -0.81 10.61 -12.93
C LEU A 68 0.15 9.47 -12.56
N VAL A 69 0.40 8.54 -13.48
CA VAL A 69 1.31 7.42 -13.24
C VAL A 69 2.75 7.92 -13.04
N ALA A 70 3.22 8.85 -13.87
CA ALA A 70 4.54 9.45 -13.74
C ALA A 70 4.70 10.19 -12.41
N LEU A 71 3.70 10.98 -12.02
CA LEU A 71 3.68 11.73 -10.78
C LEU A 71 3.74 10.79 -9.56
N MET A 72 2.88 9.78 -9.53
CA MET A 72 2.86 8.78 -8.45
C MET A 72 4.16 7.99 -8.37
N THR A 73 4.76 7.65 -9.50
CA THR A 73 6.04 6.93 -9.55
C THR A 73 7.18 7.82 -9.04
N LEU A 74 7.20 9.10 -9.41
CA LEU A 74 8.26 10.03 -9.00
C LEU A 74 8.18 10.37 -7.51
N PHE A 75 7.00 10.74 -6.99
CA PHE A 75 6.83 11.00 -5.56
C PHE A 75 6.99 9.74 -4.72
N GLY A 76 6.38 8.63 -5.16
CA GLY A 76 6.56 7.33 -4.52
C GLY A 76 8.03 6.91 -4.50
N GLY A 77 8.76 7.12 -5.58
CA GLY A 77 10.19 6.82 -5.67
C GLY A 77 11.05 7.58 -4.68
N ARG A 78 10.71 8.85 -4.38
CA ARG A 78 11.41 9.62 -3.32
C ARG A 78 11.10 9.10 -1.93
N LEU A 79 9.83 8.77 -1.64
CA LEU A 79 9.45 8.25 -0.33
C LEU A 79 10.03 6.86 -0.09
N ILE A 80 10.00 5.99 -1.09
CA ILE A 80 10.67 4.69 -1.09
C ILE A 80 12.15 4.87 -0.75
N GLN A 81 12.88 5.78 -1.42
CA GLN A 81 14.31 5.96 -1.12
C GLN A 81 14.56 6.33 0.35
N ARG A 82 13.72 7.18 0.93
CA ARG A 82 13.82 7.55 2.35
C ARG A 82 13.53 6.37 3.26
N GLU A 83 12.48 5.59 2.98
CA GLU A 83 12.12 4.40 3.76
C GLU A 83 13.18 3.30 3.64
N GLU A 84 13.69 3.04 2.42
CA GLU A 84 14.75 2.06 2.20
C GLU A 84 16.06 2.47 2.90
N ALA A 85 16.39 3.76 2.95
CA ALA A 85 17.55 4.25 3.69
C ALA A 85 17.38 4.10 5.20
N ALA A 86 16.17 4.34 5.73
CA ALA A 86 15.87 4.11 7.14
C ALA A 86 15.94 2.61 7.50
N LEU A 87 15.42 1.73 6.64
CA LEU A 87 15.50 0.29 6.81
C LEU A 87 16.95 -0.22 6.73
N GLU A 88 17.75 0.29 5.80
CA GLU A 88 19.17 -0.05 5.70
C GLU A 88 19.95 0.41 6.93
N ALA A 89 19.68 1.61 7.44
CA ALA A 89 20.29 2.11 8.67
C ALA A 89 19.90 1.27 9.91
N ALA A 90 18.69 0.73 9.93
CA ALA A 90 18.18 -0.06 11.06
C ALA A 90 18.59 -1.54 11.02
N GLN A 91 18.54 -2.17 9.85
CA GLN A 91 18.68 -3.63 9.69
C GLN A 91 20.01 -4.04 9.03
N GLY A 92 20.80 -3.09 8.54
CA GLY A 92 22.15 -3.33 8.03
C GLY A 92 22.21 -4.39 6.91
N GLU A 93 23.07 -5.40 7.10
CA GLU A 93 23.37 -6.42 6.09
C GLU A 93 22.16 -7.27 5.69
N ASP A 94 21.25 -7.57 6.62
CA ASP A 94 20.04 -8.35 6.32
C ASP A 94 19.16 -7.65 5.28
N TYR A 95 19.01 -6.33 5.42
CA TYR A 95 18.27 -5.52 4.44
C TYR A 95 19.05 -5.36 3.13
N ALA A 96 20.38 -5.26 3.19
CA ALA A 96 21.21 -5.19 1.98
C ALA A 96 21.09 -6.48 1.13
N ALA A 97 21.13 -7.66 1.76
CA ALA A 97 20.92 -8.95 1.10
C ALA A 97 19.51 -9.05 0.49
N TYR A 98 18.48 -8.63 1.24
CA TYR A 98 17.11 -8.55 0.75
C TYR A 98 16.96 -7.61 -0.46
N ARG A 99 17.57 -6.43 -0.39
CA ARG A 99 17.57 -5.42 -1.45
C ARG A 99 18.22 -5.94 -2.74
N ALA A 100 19.28 -6.73 -2.63
CA ALA A 100 19.95 -7.34 -3.77
C ALA A 100 19.09 -8.43 -4.42
N ALA A 101 18.30 -9.18 -3.64
CA ALA A 101 17.49 -10.29 -4.12
C ALA A 101 16.14 -9.87 -4.73
N VAL A 102 15.49 -8.86 -4.15
CA VAL A 102 14.10 -8.47 -4.47
C VAL A 102 14.07 -7.13 -5.23
N PRO A 103 13.37 -7.04 -6.38
CA PRO A 103 13.27 -5.77 -7.12
C PRO A 103 12.41 -4.73 -6.39
N ARG A 104 12.67 -3.44 -6.68
CA ARG A 104 12.05 -2.30 -5.98
C ARG A 104 10.55 -2.16 -6.24
N LEU A 105 10.16 -2.11 -7.52
CA LEU A 105 8.77 -1.84 -7.97
C LEU A 105 8.24 -2.86 -8.98
N LEU A 106 9.07 -3.38 -9.88
CA LEU A 106 8.64 -4.39 -10.84
C LEU A 106 8.65 -5.77 -10.17
N PRO A 107 7.50 -6.44 -9.98
CA PRO A 107 7.45 -7.67 -9.23
C PRO A 107 8.15 -8.81 -9.98
N ALA A 108 8.96 -9.57 -9.26
CA ALA A 108 9.51 -10.81 -9.76
C ALA A 108 8.40 -11.85 -9.94
N LEU A 109 8.50 -12.65 -11.01
CA LEU A 109 7.54 -13.73 -11.31
C LEU A 109 7.53 -14.82 -10.23
N ARG A 110 8.67 -15.02 -9.55
CA ARG A 110 8.85 -16.00 -8.49
C ARG A 110 9.34 -15.31 -7.21
N ALA A 111 9.01 -15.90 -6.07
CA ALA A 111 9.56 -15.46 -4.79
C ALA A 111 11.08 -15.58 -4.80
N ARG A 112 11.78 -14.51 -4.40
CA ARG A 112 13.25 -14.39 -4.49
C ARG A 112 13.95 -14.70 -3.17
N VAL A 113 13.22 -14.72 -2.07
CA VAL A 113 13.72 -14.92 -0.71
C VAL A 113 12.85 -15.93 0.05
N PRO A 114 13.40 -16.67 1.03
CA PRO A 114 12.62 -17.54 1.90
C PRO A 114 11.62 -16.72 2.74
N PRO A 115 10.49 -17.32 3.15
CA PRO A 115 9.53 -16.66 4.03
C PRO A 115 10.16 -16.39 5.40
N SER A 116 9.88 -15.22 5.97
CA SER A 116 10.29 -14.88 7.35
C SER A 116 9.42 -15.57 8.42
N GLY A 117 8.29 -16.17 8.02
CA GLY A 117 7.44 -16.98 8.90
C GLY A 117 6.32 -16.21 9.59
N ASN A 118 6.01 -14.99 9.15
CA ASN A 118 4.89 -14.22 9.66
C ASN A 118 3.56 -14.72 9.10
N GLU A 119 2.55 -14.82 9.96
CA GLU A 119 1.18 -15.14 9.56
C GLU A 119 0.44 -13.87 9.10
N PRO A 120 -0.40 -13.97 8.04
CA PRO A 120 -1.12 -12.82 7.52
C PRO A 120 -2.28 -12.41 8.42
N ALA A 121 -2.28 -11.14 8.86
CA ALA A 121 -3.35 -10.52 9.63
C ALA A 121 -4.41 -9.90 8.70
N TRP A 122 -5.19 -10.73 8.01
CA TRP A 122 -6.17 -10.26 7.01
C TRP A 122 -7.24 -9.32 7.57
N GLY A 123 -7.80 -9.61 8.74
CA GLY A 123 -8.86 -8.79 9.34
C GLY A 123 -8.42 -7.32 9.56
N PRO A 124 -7.31 -7.08 10.28
CA PRO A 124 -6.73 -5.75 10.41
C PRO A 124 -6.35 -5.10 9.07
N ALA A 125 -5.80 -5.87 8.11
CA ALA A 125 -5.41 -5.36 6.80
C ALA A 125 -6.59 -4.82 5.99
N PHE A 126 -7.69 -5.58 5.92
CA PHE A 126 -8.91 -5.12 5.25
C PHE A 126 -9.45 -3.85 5.92
N ARG A 127 -9.46 -3.78 7.25
CA ARG A 127 -9.88 -2.58 7.99
C ARG A 127 -9.00 -1.37 7.68
N ALA A 128 -7.69 -1.54 7.61
CA ALA A 128 -6.75 -0.48 7.26
C ALA A 128 -6.96 0.04 5.83
N GLU A 129 -7.35 -0.84 4.92
CA GLU A 129 -7.53 -0.55 3.50
C GLU A 129 -9.01 -0.26 3.11
N VAL A 130 -9.93 -0.09 4.06
CA VAL A 130 -11.35 0.21 3.79
C VAL A 130 -11.50 1.40 2.84
N MET A 131 -10.80 2.50 3.11
CA MET A 131 -10.84 3.69 2.26
C MET A 131 -10.39 3.38 0.83
N ILE A 132 -9.36 2.56 0.69
CA ILE A 132 -8.78 2.15 -0.60
C ILE A 132 -9.77 1.28 -1.38
N TRP A 133 -10.47 0.37 -0.72
CA TRP A 133 -11.54 -0.43 -1.32
C TRP A 133 -12.74 0.40 -1.75
N PHE A 134 -13.20 1.35 -0.93
CA PHE A 134 -14.27 2.27 -1.32
C PHE A 134 -13.85 3.17 -2.48
N PHE A 135 -12.61 3.64 -2.51
CA PHE A 135 -12.09 4.40 -3.66
C PHE A 135 -12.04 3.54 -4.93
N ALA A 136 -11.56 2.30 -4.85
CA ALA A 136 -11.55 1.38 -5.98
C ALA A 136 -12.96 1.09 -6.49
N LEU A 137 -13.94 0.91 -5.59
CA LEU A 137 -15.35 0.74 -5.93
C LEU A 137 -15.94 2.01 -6.56
N ALA A 138 -15.63 3.19 -6.01
CA ALA A 138 -16.05 4.47 -6.56
C ALA A 138 -15.53 4.65 -7.99
N MET A 139 -14.29 4.26 -8.26
CA MET A 139 -13.70 4.27 -9.60
C MET A 139 -14.41 3.33 -10.58
N VAL A 140 -14.77 2.12 -10.15
CA VAL A 140 -15.57 1.19 -10.97
C VAL A 140 -16.96 1.77 -11.25
N ALA A 141 -17.62 2.32 -10.23
CA ALA A 141 -18.92 2.95 -10.39
C ALA A 141 -18.86 4.13 -11.36
N LEU A 142 -17.86 5.01 -11.21
CA LEU A 142 -17.65 6.13 -12.13
C LEU A 142 -17.42 5.65 -13.57
N ALA A 143 -16.59 4.63 -13.77
CA ALA A 143 -16.27 4.10 -15.09
C ALA A 143 -17.49 3.45 -15.78
N VAL A 144 -18.36 2.78 -15.02
CA VAL A 144 -19.54 2.11 -15.57
C VAL A 144 -20.73 3.06 -15.73
N SER A 145 -20.95 3.95 -14.78
CA SER A 145 -22.16 4.77 -14.70
C SER A 145 -21.96 6.22 -15.12
N LEU A 146 -20.72 6.68 -15.32
CA LEU A 146 -20.33 8.07 -15.61
C LEU A 146 -20.92 9.11 -14.63
N SER A 147 -21.31 8.67 -13.42
CA SER A 147 -22.02 9.50 -12.46
C SER A 147 -21.08 9.98 -11.37
N ALA A 148 -20.73 11.27 -11.45
CA ALA A 148 -19.94 11.93 -10.41
C ALA A 148 -20.62 11.87 -9.03
N ARG A 149 -21.95 11.86 -8.97
CA ARG A 149 -22.69 11.76 -7.69
C ARG A 149 -22.44 10.42 -7.00
N LEU A 150 -22.54 9.30 -7.75
CA LEU A 150 -22.26 7.97 -7.19
C LEU A 150 -20.82 7.84 -6.74
N PHE A 151 -19.88 8.39 -7.51
CA PHE A 151 -18.47 8.47 -7.13
C PHE A 151 -18.27 9.18 -5.78
N LEU A 152 -18.85 10.38 -5.63
CA LEU A 152 -18.72 11.18 -4.40
C LEU A 152 -19.38 10.52 -3.19
N ILE A 153 -20.54 9.88 -3.37
CA ILE A 153 -21.23 9.15 -2.31
C ILE A 153 -20.36 7.98 -1.81
N LEU A 154 -19.82 7.17 -2.73
CA LEU A 154 -18.94 6.05 -2.38
C LEU A 154 -17.66 6.52 -1.68
N LEU A 155 -17.09 7.65 -2.11
CA LEU A 155 -15.94 8.26 -1.46
C LEU A 155 -16.27 8.71 -0.03
N ALA A 156 -17.40 9.38 0.18
CA ALA A 156 -17.85 9.83 1.49
C ALA A 156 -18.12 8.65 2.43
N MET A 157 -18.77 7.59 1.94
CA MET A 157 -18.97 6.36 2.70
C MET A 157 -17.64 5.71 3.10
N GLY A 158 -16.64 5.72 2.20
CA GLY A 158 -15.29 5.26 2.50
C GLY A 158 -14.62 6.05 3.64
N VAL A 159 -14.74 7.39 3.62
CA VAL A 159 -14.22 8.25 4.69
C VAL A 159 -14.89 7.89 6.02
N VAL A 160 -16.22 7.85 6.06
CA VAL A 160 -17.00 7.52 7.26
C VAL A 160 -16.64 6.12 7.77
N GLY A 161 -16.64 5.11 6.89
CA GLY A 161 -16.27 3.73 7.24
C GLY A 161 -14.85 3.64 7.80
N SER A 162 -13.89 4.36 7.21
CA SER A 162 -12.52 4.40 7.70
C SER A 162 -12.41 5.03 9.09
N LEU A 163 -13.22 6.05 9.41
CA LEU A 163 -13.25 6.69 10.71
C LEU A 163 -13.90 5.80 11.77
N LEU A 164 -14.96 5.08 11.41
CA LEU A 164 -15.66 4.15 12.32
C LEU A 164 -14.82 2.91 12.65
N LEU A 165 -14.05 2.42 11.69
CA LEU A 165 -13.20 1.24 11.85
C LEU A 165 -11.81 1.57 12.43
N ARG A 166 -11.52 2.85 12.70
CA ARG A 166 -10.33 3.22 13.47
C ARG A 166 -10.44 2.62 14.88
N PRO A 167 -9.43 1.87 15.35
CA PRO A 167 -9.45 1.34 16.70
C PRO A 167 -9.56 2.49 17.72
N LYS A 168 -10.61 2.47 18.53
CA LYS A 168 -10.78 3.39 19.66
C LYS A 168 -9.85 2.92 20.77
N GLY A 169 -8.67 3.53 20.91
CA GLY A 169 -7.78 3.20 22.03
C GLY A 169 -6.27 3.36 21.85
N ALA A 170 -5.78 4.17 20.92
CA ALA A 170 -4.41 4.66 21.05
C ALA A 170 -4.38 5.62 22.25
N LYS A 171 -4.10 5.09 23.45
CA LYS A 171 -3.71 5.90 24.60
C LYS A 171 -2.57 6.80 24.11
N LEU A 172 -2.85 8.10 23.97
CA LEU A 172 -1.79 9.10 23.91
C LEU A 172 -0.89 8.83 25.12
N PHE A 173 0.31 8.32 24.88
CA PHE A 173 1.30 8.18 25.92
C PHE A 173 1.48 9.56 26.56
N ARG A 174 1.05 9.62 27.82
CA ARG A 174 1.20 10.76 28.70
C ARG A 174 2.69 10.97 28.87
N ILE A 175 3.22 12.04 28.28
CA ILE A 175 4.58 12.49 28.52
C ILE A 175 4.56 13.06 29.95
N SER A 176 5.14 12.33 30.90
CA SER A 176 5.60 12.85 32.19
C SER A 176 7.09 13.07 32.09
#